data_AF-A0A960TY67-F1
#
_entry.id   AF-A0A960TY67-F1
#
_cell.length_a   1.000
_cell.length_b   1.000
_cell.length_c   1.000
_cell.angle_alpha   90.00
_cell.angle_beta   90.00
_cell.angle_gamma   90.00
#
_symmetry.space_group_name_H-M   'P 1'
#
loop_
_entity.id
_entity.type
_entity.pdbx_description
1 polymer ?
#
loop_
_entity_poly.entity_id
_entity_poly.type
_entity_poly.pdbx_seq_one_letter_code
_entity_poly.pdbx_strand_id
1 'polypeptide(L)'
;MADRPPDMTVERAKVTLVGFDSDQDRYEAIKKLSEILGIGFEEAKDLADMAPVDIFPSIPVEAAENVAEQLGKLGAQVEVLALRKSSRFCAFHPHRNARARCKTCGEYICDIELLNSKGKFFCAEHFVEYKQRRVLRVVGVAFLSLWVVFMIFYFRDPILRTIKSVTPLKETKIAFVFVTDNANEQKSQEFMSHFQDATREVVPAGEQHSLMDLEPWFNNQYQHLTAETQTVVSMAAFGLYPIKVPPPPLPAAREFSYKAFEETGEYNSYFKEFMKLNNLDRLKSYDRIVMVDLVDRTTDPDDFMEHLGSAGRRFAYVQFPVGKQEWPSDYYVATVAHYVALTLGGTIKLTDKGFPMNPDGLANPKQTPRFPQAEAEITGCYRAVQEFTIERPVSLSEYVIGPVTAYELGWIPQSRMSDLLPEK
;
A
#
# COMPACT_ATOMS: atom_id res chain seq x y z
N MET A 1 -1.41 42.56 -11.92
CA MET A 1 -1.34 43.19 -13.26
C MET A 1 -0.11 44.07 -13.22
N ALA A 2 1.05 43.53 -13.59
CA ALA A 2 2.31 44.28 -13.61
C ALA A 2 2.38 45.12 -14.89
N ASP A 3 2.90 46.33 -14.76
CA ASP A 3 3.12 47.30 -15.83
C ASP A 3 3.66 46.65 -17.10
N ARG A 4 2.84 46.67 -18.15
CA ARG A 4 3.31 46.40 -19.49
C ARG A 4 4.10 47.64 -19.91
N PRO A 5 5.40 47.54 -20.26
CA PRO A 5 6.13 48.69 -20.75
C PRO A 5 5.35 49.28 -21.95
N PRO A 6 5.22 50.61 -22.05
CA PRO A 6 4.49 51.24 -23.13
C PRO A 6 5.05 50.73 -24.46
N ASP A 7 4.15 50.42 -25.39
CA ASP A 7 4.48 50.02 -26.76
C ASP A 7 5.22 51.20 -27.40
N MET A 8 6.54 51.27 -27.20
CA MET A 8 7.38 52.26 -27.85
C MET A 8 7.35 51.88 -29.32
N THR A 9 6.46 52.53 -30.07
CA THR A 9 6.46 52.49 -31.53
C THR A 9 7.69 53.27 -32.00
N VAL A 10 8.88 52.74 -31.75
CA VAL A 10 10.12 53.24 -32.32
C VAL A 10 9.99 53.02 -33.82
N GLU A 11 9.91 54.10 -34.58
CA GLU A 11 9.92 54.01 -36.03
C GLU A 11 11.24 53.33 -36.44
N ARG A 12 11.15 52.35 -37.36
CA ARG A 12 12.31 51.59 -37.82
C ARG A 12 12.49 51.81 -39.31
N ALA A 13 13.74 51.80 -39.76
CA ALA A 13 14.10 51.92 -41.16
C ALA A 13 15.00 50.77 -41.61
N LYS A 14 14.94 50.51 -42.90
CA LYS A 14 15.87 49.64 -43.64
C LYS A 14 17.03 50.51 -44.13
N VAL A 15 18.25 50.02 -43.98
CA VAL A 15 19.46 50.69 -44.48
C VAL A 15 20.05 49.86 -45.61
N THR A 16 20.10 50.45 -46.80
CA THR A 16 20.64 49.83 -48.02
C THR A 16 21.90 50.57 -48.45
N LEU A 17 23.00 49.87 -48.61
CA LEU A 17 24.19 50.40 -49.28
C LEU A 17 23.92 50.40 -50.77
N VAL A 18 24.03 51.56 -51.42
CA VAL A 18 23.74 51.73 -52.85
C VAL A 18 25.03 51.78 -53.68
N GLY A 19 26.11 52.35 -53.13
CA GLY A 19 27.39 52.47 -53.82
C GLY A 19 28.39 53.37 -53.08
N PHE A 20 29.43 53.82 -53.78
CA PHE A 20 30.47 54.72 -53.26
C PHE A 20 30.76 55.84 -54.28
N ASP A 21 31.14 57.02 -53.80
CA ASP A 21 31.42 58.20 -54.63
C ASP A 21 32.81 58.15 -55.30
N SER A 22 33.81 57.51 -54.67
CA SER A 22 35.15 57.32 -55.24
C SER A 22 35.83 56.03 -54.73
N ASP A 23 36.83 55.54 -55.48
CA ASP A 23 37.59 54.34 -55.09
C ASP A 23 38.47 54.54 -53.84
N GLN A 24 38.88 55.79 -53.55
CA GLN A 24 39.71 56.10 -52.39
C GLN A 24 38.88 56.11 -51.09
N ASP A 25 37.61 56.52 -51.17
CA ASP A 25 36.67 56.56 -50.06
C ASP A 25 36.12 55.17 -49.69
N ARG A 26 36.14 54.25 -50.66
CA ARG A 26 35.64 52.87 -50.52
C ARG A 26 36.34 52.07 -49.41
N TYR A 27 37.65 52.19 -49.25
CA TYR A 27 38.38 51.41 -48.25
C TYR A 27 37.99 51.80 -46.81
N GLU A 28 37.92 53.11 -46.52
CA GLU A 28 37.57 53.60 -45.18
C GLU A 28 36.12 53.29 -44.83
N ALA A 29 35.21 53.40 -45.81
CA ALA A 29 33.82 53.03 -45.63
C ALA A 29 33.62 51.52 -45.38
N ILE A 30 34.34 50.63 -46.09
CA ILE A 30 34.29 49.18 -45.84
C ILE A 30 34.82 48.84 -44.45
N LYS A 31 35.91 49.49 -44.01
CA LYS A 31 36.43 49.31 -42.66
C LYS A 31 35.41 49.76 -41.61
N LYS A 32 34.69 50.86 -41.84
CA LYS A 32 33.66 51.30 -40.91
C LYS A 32 32.44 50.39 -40.92
N LEU A 33 32.08 49.85 -42.08
CA LEU A 33 31.00 48.89 -42.24
C LEU A 33 31.28 47.58 -41.47
N SER A 34 32.52 47.09 -41.48
CA SER A 34 32.90 45.90 -40.72
C SER A 34 32.81 46.12 -39.20
N GLU A 35 33.21 47.30 -38.72
CA GLU A 35 33.05 47.70 -37.31
C GLU A 35 31.58 47.75 -36.88
N ILE A 36 30.71 48.33 -37.72
CA ILE A 36 29.28 48.50 -37.41
C ILE A 36 28.54 47.16 -37.40
N LEU A 37 28.87 46.25 -38.32
CA LEU A 37 28.25 44.93 -38.43
C LEU A 37 28.87 43.86 -37.53
N GLY A 38 30.09 44.10 -37.03
CA GLY A 38 30.85 43.11 -36.25
C GLY A 38 31.32 41.91 -37.07
N ILE A 39 31.60 42.10 -38.36
CA ILE A 39 32.00 41.05 -39.31
C ILE A 39 33.46 41.23 -39.78
N GLY A 40 34.01 40.22 -40.45
CA GLY A 40 35.37 40.29 -41.01
C GLY A 40 35.49 41.33 -42.12
N PHE A 41 36.69 41.90 -42.33
CA PHE A 41 36.91 42.89 -43.40
C PHE A 41 36.62 42.34 -44.80
N GLU A 42 37.00 41.09 -45.09
CA GLU A 42 36.72 40.46 -46.40
C GLU A 42 35.21 40.26 -46.60
N GLU A 43 34.47 39.88 -45.55
CA GLU A 43 33.00 39.75 -45.61
C GLU A 43 32.31 41.11 -45.83
N ALA A 44 32.82 42.16 -45.20
CA ALA A 44 32.32 43.52 -45.40
C ALA A 44 32.62 44.03 -46.83
N LYS A 45 33.77 43.67 -47.38
CA LYS A 45 34.14 43.96 -48.77
C LYS A 45 33.24 43.20 -49.75
N ASP A 46 33.02 41.90 -49.53
CA ASP A 46 32.10 41.11 -50.36
C ASP A 46 30.68 41.69 -50.34
N LEU A 47 30.19 42.14 -49.18
CA LEU A 47 28.91 42.83 -49.07
C LEU A 47 28.90 44.17 -49.83
N ALA A 48 29.97 44.95 -49.73
CA ALA A 48 30.10 46.20 -50.46
C ALA A 48 30.12 46.00 -51.98
N ASP A 49 30.74 44.92 -52.45
CA ASP A 49 30.80 44.53 -53.87
C ASP A 49 29.44 44.07 -54.41
N MET A 50 28.52 43.65 -53.53
CA MET A 50 27.14 43.28 -53.87
C MET A 50 26.17 44.46 -53.88
N ALA A 51 26.63 45.71 -53.76
CA ALA A 51 25.77 46.88 -53.78
C ALA A 51 24.95 46.97 -55.10
N PRO A 52 23.63 47.26 -55.04
CA PRO A 52 22.87 47.63 -53.85
C PRO A 52 22.49 46.45 -52.94
N VAL A 53 22.81 46.54 -51.63
CA VAL A 53 22.55 45.48 -50.62
C VAL A 53 21.98 46.04 -49.32
N ASP A 54 21.06 45.29 -48.70
CA ASP A 54 20.49 45.65 -47.40
C ASP A 54 21.46 45.31 -46.27
N ILE A 55 22.11 46.34 -45.70
CA ILE A 55 23.03 46.19 -44.57
C ILE A 55 22.24 45.89 -43.29
N PHE A 56 21.17 46.65 -43.08
CA PHE A 56 20.28 46.47 -41.93
C PHE A 56 18.83 46.37 -42.41
N PRO A 57 18.20 45.18 -42.31
CA PRO A 57 16.83 45.00 -42.77
C PRO A 57 15.80 45.73 -41.90
N SER A 58 16.11 46.06 -40.65
CA SER A 58 15.24 46.80 -39.73
C SER A 58 15.98 47.26 -38.46
N ILE A 59 16.30 48.55 -38.36
CA ILE A 59 16.88 49.19 -37.15
C ILE A 59 16.09 50.45 -36.78
N PRO A 60 16.14 50.94 -35.52
CA PRO A 60 15.52 52.21 -35.14
C PRO A 60 15.93 53.33 -36.10
N VAL A 61 15.00 54.23 -36.46
CA VAL A 61 15.27 55.33 -37.40
C VAL A 61 16.47 56.15 -36.96
N GLU A 62 16.58 56.48 -35.68
CA GLU A 62 17.74 57.22 -35.13
C GLU A 62 19.07 56.47 -35.34
N ALA A 63 19.07 55.15 -35.18
CA ALA A 63 20.24 54.33 -35.46
C ALA A 63 20.52 54.21 -36.97
N ALA A 64 19.47 54.14 -37.80
CA ALA A 64 19.58 54.10 -39.25
C ALA A 64 20.18 55.38 -39.81
N GLU A 65 19.73 56.53 -39.31
CA GLU A 65 20.23 57.85 -39.66
C GLU A 65 21.69 58.02 -39.22
N ASN A 66 22.04 57.56 -38.03
CA ASN A 66 23.42 57.64 -37.52
C ASN A 66 24.38 56.75 -38.33
N VAL A 67 23.95 55.52 -38.70
CA VAL A 67 24.73 54.64 -39.59
C VAL A 67 24.88 55.27 -40.98
N ALA A 68 23.80 55.81 -41.55
CA ALA A 68 23.84 56.48 -42.84
C ALA A 68 24.74 57.73 -42.83
N GLU A 69 24.72 58.51 -41.74
CA GLU A 69 25.57 59.69 -41.58
C GLU A 69 27.06 59.30 -41.45
N GLN A 70 27.37 58.27 -40.66
CA GLN A 70 28.75 57.79 -40.47
C GLN A 70 29.35 57.25 -41.76
N LEU A 71 28.59 56.46 -42.51
CA LEU A 71 29.04 55.91 -43.79
C LEU A 71 29.05 56.98 -44.90
N GLY A 72 28.08 57.90 -44.90
CA GLY A 72 28.01 59.02 -45.84
C GLY A 72 29.19 59.99 -45.72
N LYS A 73 29.67 60.27 -44.50
CA LYS A 73 30.90 61.07 -44.29
C LYS A 73 32.16 60.44 -44.92
N LEU A 74 32.13 59.13 -45.16
CA LEU A 74 33.20 58.35 -45.76
C LEU A 74 32.90 58.03 -47.24
N GLY A 75 32.03 58.81 -47.90
CA GLY A 75 31.76 58.68 -49.34
C GLY A 75 30.91 57.47 -49.74
N ALA A 76 30.22 56.81 -48.81
CA ALA A 76 29.26 55.75 -49.13
C ALA A 76 27.86 56.31 -49.39
N GLN A 77 27.22 55.85 -50.46
CA GLN A 77 25.83 56.16 -50.77
C GLN A 77 24.93 55.17 -50.03
N VAL A 78 24.15 55.67 -49.08
CA VAL A 78 23.28 54.86 -48.22
C VAL A 78 21.85 55.37 -48.31
N GLU A 79 20.91 54.46 -48.60
CA GLU A 79 19.48 54.75 -48.63
C GLU A 79 18.80 54.26 -47.34
N VAL A 80 18.07 55.15 -46.67
CA VAL A 80 17.29 54.84 -45.47
C VAL A 80 15.80 54.84 -45.81
N LEU A 81 15.19 53.66 -45.83
CA LEU A 81 13.78 53.47 -46.15
C LEU A 81 12.98 53.20 -44.87
N ALA A 82 12.13 54.15 -44.47
CA ALA A 82 11.24 53.99 -43.32
C ALA A 82 10.27 52.81 -43.54
N LEU A 83 10.28 51.84 -42.63
CA LEU A 83 9.38 50.70 -42.67
C LEU A 83 8.06 51.06 -41.96
N ARG A 84 6.92 50.87 -42.63
CA ARG A 84 5.60 51.13 -42.02
C ARG A 84 5.40 50.27 -40.76
N LYS A 85 4.79 50.87 -39.72
CA LYS A 85 4.37 50.28 -38.44
C LYS A 85 3.54 49.00 -38.62
N SER A 86 4.12 47.79 -38.69
CA SER A 86 3.42 46.57 -38.22
C SER A 86 4.20 45.26 -38.19
N SER A 87 5.52 45.18 -38.35
CA SER A 87 6.21 43.92 -38.03
C SER A 87 6.51 43.88 -36.53
N ARG A 88 5.63 43.26 -35.76
CA ARG A 88 5.92 42.90 -34.36
C ARG A 88 7.08 41.91 -34.38
N PHE A 89 8.20 42.25 -33.77
CA PHE A 89 9.40 41.41 -33.74
C PHE A 89 9.41 40.51 -32.49
N CYS A 90 10.18 39.43 -32.55
CA CYS A 90 10.37 38.55 -31.40
C CYS A 90 11.19 39.25 -30.32
N ALA A 91 10.74 39.14 -29.06
CA ALA A 91 11.42 39.74 -27.92
C ALA A 91 12.84 39.17 -27.69
N PHE A 92 13.06 37.91 -28.07
CA PHE A 92 14.33 37.19 -27.88
C PHE A 92 15.19 37.13 -29.16
N HIS A 93 14.58 37.40 -30.32
CA HIS A 93 15.26 37.45 -31.61
C HIS A 93 14.83 38.73 -32.36
N PRO A 94 15.42 39.89 -32.04
CA PRO A 94 14.93 41.20 -32.51
C PRO A 94 14.92 41.37 -34.03
N HIS A 95 15.70 40.57 -34.76
CA HIS A 95 15.78 40.57 -36.22
C HIS A 95 14.72 39.65 -36.88
N ARG A 96 13.89 38.95 -36.11
CA ARG A 96 12.87 38.02 -36.64
C ARG A 96 11.44 38.49 -36.37
N ASN A 97 10.59 38.33 -37.38
CA ASN A 97 9.16 38.61 -37.26
C ASN A 97 8.50 37.65 -36.28
N ALA A 98 7.69 38.20 -35.38
CA ALA A 98 6.90 37.43 -34.45
C ALA A 98 5.78 36.68 -35.17
N ARG A 99 5.53 35.45 -34.72
CA ARG A 99 4.44 34.59 -35.20
C ARG A 99 3.34 34.41 -34.17
N ALA A 100 3.67 34.51 -32.88
CA ALA A 100 2.70 34.36 -31.80
C ALA A 100 3.10 35.19 -30.57
N ARG A 101 2.30 35.08 -29.50
CA ARG A 101 2.62 35.60 -28.17
C ARG A 101 2.80 34.45 -27.18
N CYS A 102 3.76 34.57 -26.27
CA CYS A 102 3.91 33.66 -25.14
C CYS A 102 2.65 33.71 -24.27
N LYS A 103 2.10 32.55 -23.89
CA LYS A 103 0.92 32.45 -23.03
C LYS A 103 1.15 32.93 -21.59
N THR A 104 2.40 32.98 -21.14
CA THR A 104 2.74 33.35 -19.75
C THR A 104 3.06 34.85 -19.65
N CYS A 105 4.09 35.33 -20.35
CA CYS A 105 4.49 36.74 -20.28
C CYS A 105 3.80 37.65 -21.31
N GLY A 106 3.14 37.10 -22.33
CA GLY A 106 2.50 37.89 -23.39
C GLY A 106 3.45 38.45 -24.44
N GLU A 107 4.76 38.20 -24.31
CA GLU A 107 5.79 38.66 -25.25
C GLU A 107 5.69 38.00 -26.62
N TYR A 108 6.11 38.72 -27.65
CA TYR A 108 6.12 38.22 -29.02
C TYR A 108 7.23 37.18 -29.24
N ILE A 109 6.88 36.06 -29.86
CA ILE A 109 7.79 34.94 -30.14
C ILE A 109 7.81 34.60 -31.63
N CYS A 110 8.99 34.27 -32.17
CA CYS A 110 9.19 33.87 -33.57
C CYS A 110 8.95 32.36 -33.79
N ASP A 111 9.17 31.93 -35.02
CA ASP A 111 9.18 30.54 -35.48
C ASP A 111 10.20 29.63 -34.74
N ILE A 112 11.43 30.11 -34.51
CA ILE A 112 12.44 29.36 -33.73
C ILE A 112 11.95 29.06 -32.31
N GLU A 113 11.40 30.07 -31.62
CA GLU A 113 10.87 29.91 -30.27
C GLU A 113 9.72 28.89 -30.24
N LEU A 114 8.83 28.93 -31.24
CA LEU A 114 7.77 27.94 -31.41
C LEU A 114 8.30 26.53 -31.70
N LEU A 115 9.39 26.40 -32.46
CA LEU A 115 10.01 25.11 -32.73
C LEU A 115 10.62 24.53 -31.43
N ASN A 116 11.36 25.35 -30.68
CA ASN A 116 11.99 24.98 -29.41
C ASN A 116 10.97 24.56 -28.35
N SER A 117 9.78 25.18 -28.35
CA SER A 117 8.67 24.83 -27.47
C SER A 117 7.82 23.65 -27.98
N LYS A 118 8.24 22.96 -29.05
CA LYS A 118 7.50 21.87 -29.73
C LYS A 118 6.09 22.29 -30.15
N GLY A 119 5.95 23.47 -30.74
CA GLY A 119 4.70 24.04 -31.23
C GLY A 119 3.81 24.66 -30.14
N LYS A 120 4.32 24.82 -28.91
CA LYS A 120 3.57 25.47 -27.83
C LYS A 120 3.84 26.97 -27.80
N PHE A 121 2.83 27.75 -27.46
CA PHE A 121 2.96 29.21 -27.38
C PHE A 121 3.69 29.66 -26.10
N PHE A 122 4.94 29.28 -25.92
CA PHE A 122 5.82 29.67 -24.81
C PHE A 122 7.17 30.16 -25.38
N CYS A 123 7.81 31.13 -24.74
CA CYS A 123 9.23 31.39 -25.00
C CYS A 123 10.09 30.31 -24.33
N ALA A 124 11.37 30.24 -24.70
CA ALA A 124 12.32 29.26 -24.20
C ALA A 124 12.33 29.14 -22.66
N GLU A 125 12.41 30.27 -21.94
CA GLU A 125 12.42 30.30 -20.47
C GLU A 125 11.14 29.70 -19.87
N HIS A 126 9.97 30.21 -20.29
CA HIS A 126 8.69 29.72 -19.79
C HIS A 126 8.38 28.28 -20.24
N PHE A 127 8.98 27.81 -21.34
CA PHE A 127 8.86 26.43 -21.76
C PHE A 127 9.62 25.48 -20.83
N VAL A 128 10.80 25.89 -20.34
CA VAL A 128 11.56 25.14 -19.32
C VAL A 128 10.75 25.04 -18.03
N GLU A 129 10.21 26.16 -17.54
CA GLU A 129 9.34 26.16 -16.36
C GLU A 129 8.09 25.30 -16.54
N TYR A 130 7.45 25.39 -17.72
CA TYR A 130 6.29 24.56 -18.06
C TYR A 130 6.65 23.07 -18.02
N LYS A 131 7.82 22.69 -18.56
CA LYS A 131 8.31 21.31 -18.55
C LYS A 131 8.56 20.83 -17.13
N GLN A 132 9.24 21.62 -16.29
CA GLN A 132 9.50 21.29 -14.88
C GLN A 132 8.19 21.11 -14.09
N ARG A 133 7.25 22.06 -14.20
CA ARG A 133 5.93 21.95 -13.54
C ARG A 133 5.11 20.77 -14.01
N ARG A 134 5.23 20.38 -15.28
CA ARG A 134 4.56 19.18 -15.82
C ARG A 134 5.15 17.91 -15.25
N VAL A 135 6.49 17.80 -15.20
CA VAL A 135 7.17 16.64 -14.60
C VAL A 135 6.80 16.51 -13.12
N LEU A 136 6.87 17.61 -12.35
CA LEU A 136 6.47 17.61 -10.94
C LEU A 136 5.02 17.20 -10.74
N ARG A 137 4.09 17.64 -11.59
CA ARG A 137 2.69 17.19 -11.53
C ARG A 137 2.53 15.71 -11.84
N VAL A 138 3.21 15.19 -12.86
CA VAL A 138 3.14 13.76 -13.21
C VAL A 138 3.73 12.90 -12.09
N VAL A 139 4.89 13.28 -11.55
CA VAL A 139 5.52 12.59 -10.42
C VAL A 139 4.65 12.67 -9.17
N GLY A 140 4.08 13.85 -8.87
CA GLY A 140 3.17 14.04 -7.75
C GLY A 140 1.90 13.19 -7.84
N VAL A 141 1.28 13.12 -9.03
CA VAL A 141 0.11 12.25 -9.27
C VAL A 141 0.47 10.77 -9.16
N ALA A 142 1.64 10.36 -9.66
CA ALA A 142 2.10 8.97 -9.54
C ALA A 142 2.35 8.60 -8.07
N PHE A 143 3.00 9.48 -7.31
CA PHE A 143 3.25 9.27 -5.88
C PHE A 143 1.94 9.24 -5.07
N LEU A 144 1.02 10.16 -5.34
CA LEU A 144 -0.31 10.16 -4.70
C LEU A 144 -1.09 8.88 -5.02
N SER A 145 -1.05 8.42 -6.28
CA SER A 145 -1.70 7.18 -6.69
C SER A 145 -1.11 5.97 -5.96
N LEU A 146 0.23 5.89 -5.89
CA LEU A 146 0.92 4.83 -5.16
C LEU A 146 0.58 4.87 -3.66
N TRP A 147 0.54 6.07 -3.07
CA TRP A 147 0.17 6.27 -1.67
C TRP A 147 -1.28 5.87 -1.40
N VAL A 148 -2.23 6.21 -2.27
CA VAL A 148 -3.64 5.77 -2.13
C VAL A 148 -3.75 4.25 -2.22
N VAL A 149 -3.05 3.61 -3.17
CA VAL A 149 -3.02 2.14 -3.26
C VAL A 149 -2.44 1.54 -1.99
N PHE A 150 -1.31 2.08 -1.50
CA PHE A 150 -0.71 1.66 -0.23
C PHE A 150 -1.67 1.83 0.95
N MET A 151 -2.37 2.97 1.06
CA MET A 151 -3.39 3.21 2.09
C MET A 151 -4.55 2.23 1.96
N ILE A 152 -5.03 1.93 0.76
CA ILE A 152 -6.06 0.89 0.56
C ILE A 152 -5.55 -0.45 1.07
N PHE A 153 -4.32 -0.87 0.73
CA PHE A 153 -3.76 -2.12 1.24
C PHE A 153 -3.57 -2.11 2.76
N TYR A 154 -3.10 -1.01 3.34
CA TYR A 154 -2.84 -0.84 4.76
C TYR A 154 -4.13 -0.80 5.59
N PHE A 155 -5.11 -0.01 5.16
CA PHE A 155 -6.38 0.17 5.86
C PHE A 155 -7.44 -0.87 5.50
N ARG A 156 -7.25 -1.65 4.43
CA ARG A 156 -8.18 -2.73 4.06
C ARG A 156 -8.43 -3.68 5.22
N ASP A 157 -7.40 -4.06 5.97
CA ASP A 157 -7.55 -5.06 7.03
C ASP A 157 -8.30 -4.53 8.26
N PRO A 158 -7.97 -3.34 8.81
CA PRO A 158 -8.80 -2.68 9.81
C PRO A 158 -10.24 -2.45 9.35
N ILE A 159 -10.44 -1.99 8.11
CA ILE A 159 -11.77 -1.73 7.56
C ILE A 159 -12.56 -3.03 7.41
N LEU A 160 -11.95 -4.10 6.88
CA LEU A 160 -12.62 -5.40 6.75
C LEU A 160 -12.91 -6.03 8.11
N ARG A 161 -12.07 -5.83 9.13
CA ARG A 161 -12.38 -6.23 10.52
C ARG A 161 -13.60 -5.47 11.05
N THR A 162 -13.66 -4.17 10.82
CA THR A 162 -14.78 -3.32 11.24
C THR A 162 -16.07 -3.65 10.48
N ILE A 163 -16.00 -3.98 9.18
CA ILE A 163 -17.17 -4.41 8.42
C ILE A 163 -17.65 -5.79 8.89
N LYS A 164 -16.73 -6.70 9.23
CA LYS A 164 -17.08 -8.03 9.76
C LYS A 164 -17.67 -7.98 11.16
N SER A 165 -17.24 -7.06 12.03
CA SER A 165 -17.84 -6.91 13.37
C SER A 165 -19.27 -6.37 13.34
N VAL A 166 -19.77 -5.93 12.19
CA VAL A 166 -21.12 -5.40 12.02
C VAL A 166 -22.12 -6.48 11.59
N THR A 167 -21.69 -7.68 11.14
CA THR A 167 -22.65 -8.73 10.74
C THR A 167 -22.10 -10.16 10.91
N PRO A 168 -22.51 -10.90 11.95
CA PRO A 168 -22.38 -12.36 12.01
C PRO A 168 -23.50 -13.00 11.18
N LEU A 169 -23.77 -12.52 9.96
CA LEU A 169 -24.90 -13.01 9.16
C LEU A 169 -24.61 -14.33 8.45
N LYS A 170 -23.36 -14.81 8.47
CA LYS A 170 -22.98 -16.01 7.75
C LYS A 170 -22.23 -16.97 8.66
N GLU A 171 -22.81 -18.14 8.81
CA GLU A 171 -22.18 -19.36 9.32
C GLU A 171 -20.76 -19.49 8.76
N THR A 172 -19.76 -19.61 9.64
CA THR A 172 -18.36 -19.82 9.27
C THR A 172 -18.08 -21.31 9.22
N LYS A 173 -17.64 -21.81 8.06
CA LYS A 173 -17.34 -23.22 7.85
C LYS A 173 -15.86 -23.51 8.14
N ILE A 174 -15.60 -24.43 9.07
CA ILE A 174 -14.27 -24.81 9.51
C ILE A 174 -14.01 -26.28 9.14
N ALA A 175 -12.89 -26.55 8.49
CA ALA A 175 -12.44 -27.91 8.20
C ALA A 175 -11.31 -28.31 9.14
N PHE A 176 -11.51 -29.33 9.97
CA PHE A 176 -10.42 -30.03 10.63
C PHE A 176 -9.80 -31.04 9.66
N VAL A 177 -8.50 -30.94 9.45
CA VAL A 177 -7.74 -31.83 8.58
C VAL A 177 -6.73 -32.58 9.43
N PHE A 178 -7.05 -33.83 9.76
CA PHE A 178 -6.22 -34.71 10.57
C PHE A 178 -5.07 -35.24 9.74
N VAL A 179 -3.85 -35.04 10.25
CA VAL A 179 -2.61 -35.51 9.66
C VAL A 179 -1.82 -36.32 10.67
N THR A 180 -0.95 -37.21 10.19
CA THR A 180 -0.04 -38.00 11.02
C THR A 180 1.28 -38.18 10.28
N ASP A 181 2.37 -38.36 11.01
CA ASP A 181 3.54 -39.03 10.44
C ASP A 181 3.25 -40.54 10.29
N ASN A 182 3.86 -41.18 9.28
CA ASN A 182 3.62 -42.61 9.00
C ASN A 182 4.06 -43.53 10.16
N ALA A 183 4.89 -43.03 11.09
CA ALA A 183 5.36 -43.82 12.23
C ALA A 183 4.23 -44.11 13.23
N ASN A 184 3.20 -43.25 13.27
CA ASN A 184 2.09 -43.34 14.22
C ASN A 184 0.76 -43.79 13.59
N GLU A 185 0.79 -44.33 12.36
CA GLU A 185 -0.41 -44.58 11.56
C GLU A 185 -1.46 -45.45 12.29
N GLN A 186 -1.05 -46.50 13.03
CA GLN A 186 -2.01 -47.36 13.75
C GLN A 186 -2.74 -46.61 14.88
N LYS A 187 -2.02 -45.90 15.76
CA LYS A 187 -2.63 -45.13 16.86
C LYS A 187 -3.53 -44.02 16.33
N SER A 188 -3.09 -43.36 15.27
CA SER A 188 -3.86 -42.32 14.61
C SER A 188 -5.11 -42.87 13.91
N GLN A 189 -5.05 -44.08 13.34
CA GLN A 189 -6.23 -44.78 12.80
C GLN A 189 -7.20 -45.18 13.91
N GLU A 190 -6.73 -45.71 15.04
CA GLU A 190 -7.55 -46.02 16.22
C GLU A 190 -8.22 -44.75 16.78
N PHE A 191 -7.47 -43.65 16.88
CA PHE A 191 -8.04 -42.34 17.26
C PHE A 191 -9.13 -41.91 16.28
N MET A 192 -8.89 -42.01 14.97
CA MET A 192 -9.85 -41.60 13.95
C MET A 192 -11.09 -42.51 13.91
N SER A 193 -10.97 -43.81 14.18
CA SER A 193 -12.14 -44.68 14.28
C SER A 193 -13.01 -44.29 15.48
N HIS A 194 -12.39 -44.03 16.64
CA HIS A 194 -13.12 -43.50 17.80
C HIS A 194 -13.74 -42.12 17.53
N PHE A 195 -13.04 -41.27 16.76
CA PHE A 195 -13.51 -39.96 16.37
C PHE A 195 -14.74 -40.01 15.44
N GLN A 196 -14.77 -40.94 14.49
CA GLN A 196 -15.87 -41.10 13.54
C GLN A 196 -17.07 -41.86 14.12
N ASP A 197 -16.82 -42.81 15.03
CA ASP A 197 -17.87 -43.57 15.71
C ASP A 197 -18.66 -42.73 16.73
N ALA A 198 -18.14 -41.55 17.11
CA ALA A 198 -18.80 -40.58 17.98
C ALA A 198 -19.96 -39.86 17.25
N THR A 199 -20.95 -40.60 16.78
CA THR A 199 -22.34 -40.13 16.55
C THR A 199 -23.09 -40.03 17.89
N ARG A 200 -22.41 -39.62 18.96
CA ARG A 200 -22.98 -39.62 20.31
C ARG A 200 -23.81 -38.37 20.55
N GLU A 201 -24.95 -38.58 21.20
CA GLU A 201 -25.73 -37.55 21.88
C GLU A 201 -24.82 -36.67 22.75
N VAL A 202 -25.20 -35.39 22.91
CA VAL A 202 -24.49 -34.36 23.69
C VAL A 202 -23.92 -34.96 24.98
N VAL A 203 -22.60 -34.89 25.11
CA VAL A 203 -21.84 -35.41 26.26
C VAL A 203 -22.28 -34.68 27.54
N PRO A 204 -22.71 -35.40 28.61
CA PRO A 204 -23.06 -34.78 29.89
C PRO A 204 -21.87 -34.07 30.54
N ALA A 205 -22.15 -33.07 31.38
CA ALA A 205 -21.11 -32.37 32.15
C ALA A 205 -20.31 -33.35 33.03
N GLY A 206 -18.99 -33.39 32.83
CA GLY A 206 -18.05 -34.28 33.56
C GLY A 206 -17.44 -35.41 32.72
N GLU A 207 -17.85 -35.56 31.46
CA GLU A 207 -17.24 -36.48 30.51
C GLU A 207 -16.25 -35.75 29.58
N GLN A 208 -15.29 -36.50 29.03
CA GLN A 208 -14.23 -35.97 28.18
C GLN A 208 -14.80 -35.43 26.86
N HIS A 209 -14.47 -34.19 26.53
CA HIS A 209 -14.81 -33.57 25.26
C HIS A 209 -13.93 -34.13 24.14
N SER A 210 -14.52 -34.28 22.96
CA SER A 210 -13.87 -34.53 21.69
C SER A 210 -13.73 -33.24 20.88
N LEU A 211 -12.95 -33.24 19.79
CA LEU A 211 -12.90 -32.06 18.91
C LEU A 211 -14.23 -31.79 18.19
N MET A 212 -15.14 -32.78 18.12
CA MET A 212 -16.48 -32.57 17.55
C MET A 212 -17.38 -31.76 18.49
N ASP A 213 -17.09 -31.75 19.80
CA ASP A 213 -17.83 -30.95 20.77
C ASP A 213 -17.50 -29.46 20.68
N LEU A 214 -16.49 -29.08 19.90
CA LEU A 214 -16.17 -27.68 19.64
C LEU A 214 -17.27 -26.96 18.88
N GLU A 215 -17.92 -27.59 17.90
CA GLU A 215 -19.03 -26.96 17.16
C GLU A 215 -20.19 -26.58 18.10
N PRO A 216 -20.80 -27.51 18.86
CA PRO A 216 -21.88 -27.16 19.78
C PRO A 216 -21.39 -26.21 20.88
N TRP A 217 -20.14 -26.33 21.36
CA TRP A 217 -19.59 -25.42 22.36
C TRP A 217 -19.51 -23.97 21.83
N PHE A 218 -18.93 -23.73 20.66
CA PHE A 218 -18.84 -22.37 20.07
C PHE A 218 -20.24 -21.77 19.83
N ASN A 219 -21.19 -22.57 19.32
CA ASN A 219 -22.56 -22.11 19.09
C ASN A 219 -23.30 -21.82 20.41
N ASN A 220 -23.05 -22.60 21.48
CA ASN A 220 -23.59 -22.32 22.81
C ASN A 220 -23.01 -21.02 23.40
N GLN A 221 -21.68 -20.82 23.30
CA GLN A 221 -21.05 -19.58 23.74
C GLN A 221 -21.63 -18.36 23.01
N TYR A 222 -21.87 -18.49 21.71
CA TYR A 222 -22.54 -17.46 20.93
C TYR A 222 -23.96 -17.18 21.43
N GLN A 223 -24.77 -18.23 21.63
CA GLN A 223 -26.13 -18.13 22.15
C GLN A 223 -26.15 -17.51 23.55
N HIS A 224 -25.20 -17.86 24.42
CA HIS A 224 -25.10 -17.29 25.77
C HIS A 224 -24.87 -15.78 25.74
N LEU A 225 -23.99 -15.31 24.84
CA LEU A 225 -23.62 -13.89 24.74
C LEU A 225 -24.68 -13.01 24.03
N THR A 226 -25.42 -13.59 23.09
CA THR A 226 -26.35 -12.86 22.21
C THR A 226 -27.84 -13.15 22.47
N ALA A 227 -28.15 -14.24 23.16
CA ALA A 227 -29.47 -14.86 23.23
C ALA A 227 -30.06 -15.34 21.88
N GLU A 228 -29.26 -15.36 20.81
CA GLU A 228 -29.66 -15.84 19.49
C GLU A 228 -29.36 -17.33 19.32
N THR A 229 -30.23 -18.07 18.62
CA THR A 229 -30.07 -19.52 18.41
C THR A 229 -29.49 -19.87 17.05
N GLN A 230 -28.91 -18.91 16.33
CA GLN A 230 -28.34 -19.16 15.01
C GLN A 230 -26.99 -19.86 15.10
N THR A 231 -26.74 -20.75 14.14
CA THR A 231 -25.44 -21.41 14.00
C THR A 231 -24.43 -20.43 13.40
N VAL A 232 -23.40 -20.08 14.17
CA VAL A 232 -22.32 -19.18 13.74
C VAL A 232 -21.10 -19.93 13.23
N VAL A 233 -20.92 -21.19 13.65
CA VAL A 233 -19.82 -22.05 13.24
C VAL A 233 -20.36 -23.42 12.87
N SER A 234 -19.91 -23.96 11.74
CA SER A 234 -20.05 -25.36 11.36
C SER A 234 -18.69 -25.96 11.09
N MET A 235 -18.45 -27.17 11.57
CA MET A 235 -17.18 -27.86 11.55
C MET A 235 -17.33 -29.19 10.81
N ALA A 236 -16.30 -29.56 10.04
CA ALA A 236 -16.22 -30.86 9.40
C ALA A 236 -14.82 -31.44 9.54
N ALA A 237 -14.73 -32.75 9.72
CA ALA A 237 -13.48 -33.46 9.85
C ALA A 237 -13.09 -34.19 8.56
N PHE A 238 -11.80 -34.16 8.24
CA PHE A 238 -11.18 -34.79 7.08
C PHE A 238 -9.89 -35.47 7.51
N GLY A 239 -9.58 -36.63 6.95
CA GLY A 239 -8.37 -37.38 7.28
C GLY A 239 -8.66 -38.86 7.50
N LEU A 240 -7.66 -39.67 7.84
CA LEU A 240 -6.28 -39.30 8.17
C LEU A 240 -5.39 -39.13 6.92
N TYR A 241 -4.53 -38.10 6.88
CA TYR A 241 -3.58 -37.89 5.78
C TYR A 241 -2.12 -37.96 6.24
N PRO A 242 -1.21 -38.59 5.48
CA PRO A 242 0.19 -38.64 5.84
C PRO A 242 0.89 -37.28 5.59
N ILE A 243 1.67 -36.83 6.57
CA ILE A 243 2.54 -35.65 6.44
C ILE A 243 3.99 -36.10 6.17
N LYS A 244 4.55 -35.70 5.02
CA LYS A 244 5.94 -36.04 4.66
C LYS A 244 6.94 -34.99 5.14
N VAL A 245 6.51 -33.73 5.16
CA VAL A 245 7.31 -32.58 5.54
C VAL A 245 6.47 -31.77 6.52
N PRO A 246 6.98 -31.45 7.73
CA PRO A 246 6.24 -30.62 8.67
C PRO A 246 5.98 -29.22 8.06
N PRO A 247 4.92 -28.52 8.49
CA PRO A 247 4.69 -27.16 8.02
C PRO A 247 5.87 -26.25 8.41
N PRO A 248 6.16 -25.20 7.62
CA PRO A 248 7.16 -24.21 8.02
C PRO A 248 6.73 -23.55 9.34
N PRO A 249 7.69 -23.09 10.16
CA PRO A 249 7.37 -22.38 11.40
C PRO A 249 6.53 -21.14 11.06
N LEU A 250 5.53 -20.87 11.89
CA LEU A 250 4.73 -19.67 11.71
C LEU A 250 5.50 -18.43 12.17
N PRO A 251 5.23 -17.25 11.59
CA PRO A 251 5.93 -16.03 11.93
C PRO A 251 5.78 -15.73 13.42
N ALA A 252 6.90 -15.71 14.15
CA ALA A 252 6.92 -15.34 15.57
C ALA A 252 6.53 -13.86 15.80
N ALA A 253 6.61 -13.04 14.76
CA ALA A 253 6.44 -11.60 14.87
C ALA A 253 4.96 -11.19 14.87
N ARG A 254 4.50 -10.63 16.00
CA ARG A 254 3.23 -9.89 16.14
C ARG A 254 3.21 -8.57 15.35
N GLU A 255 4.34 -8.17 14.75
CA GLU A 255 4.50 -6.92 14.00
C GLU A 255 4.61 -7.16 12.48
N PHE A 256 4.08 -6.20 11.71
CA PHE A 256 4.19 -6.19 10.25
C PHE A 256 5.66 -6.03 9.84
N SER A 257 6.33 -7.15 9.61
CA SER A 257 7.68 -7.21 9.04
C SER A 257 7.63 -7.87 7.66
N TYR A 258 8.58 -7.53 6.80
CA TYR A 258 8.77 -8.23 5.52
C TYR A 258 8.94 -9.75 5.73
N LYS A 259 9.62 -10.13 6.81
CA LYS A 259 9.81 -11.54 7.21
C LYS A 259 8.48 -12.23 7.50
N ALA A 260 7.58 -11.59 8.24
CA ALA A 260 6.24 -12.13 8.51
C ALA A 260 5.41 -12.34 7.23
N PHE A 261 5.59 -11.46 6.22
CA PHE A 261 4.95 -11.61 4.92
C PHE A 261 5.50 -12.83 4.14
N GLU A 262 6.82 -13.00 4.13
CA GLU A 262 7.49 -14.14 3.51
C GLU A 262 7.09 -15.47 4.17
N GLU A 263 7.16 -15.55 5.49
CA GLU A 263 6.76 -16.74 6.28
C GLU A 263 5.27 -17.08 6.07
N THR A 264 4.39 -16.06 5.99
CA THR A 264 2.98 -16.26 5.61
C THR A 264 2.83 -16.80 4.18
N GLY A 265 3.70 -16.37 3.27
CA GLY A 265 3.73 -16.84 1.88
C GLY A 265 4.14 -18.31 1.75
N GLU A 266 5.18 -18.71 2.48
CA GLU A 266 5.66 -20.09 2.56
C GLU A 266 4.58 -21.00 3.14
N TYR A 267 3.98 -20.60 4.25
CA TYR A 267 2.92 -21.37 4.91
C TYR A 267 1.70 -21.56 3.99
N ASN A 268 1.25 -20.51 3.31
CA ASN A 268 0.16 -20.63 2.34
C ASN A 268 0.51 -21.53 1.15
N SER A 269 1.76 -21.53 0.71
CA SER A 269 2.23 -22.37 -0.40
C SER A 269 2.26 -23.84 0.02
N TYR A 270 2.78 -24.13 1.21
CA TYR A 270 2.78 -25.44 1.84
C TYR A 270 1.36 -26.04 1.87
N PHE A 271 0.37 -25.30 2.39
CA PHE A 271 -1.02 -25.78 2.47
C PHE A 271 -1.65 -26.02 1.10
N LYS A 272 -1.36 -25.17 0.11
CA LYS A 272 -1.85 -25.37 -1.26
C LYS A 272 -1.29 -26.62 -1.89
N GLU A 273 0.01 -26.88 -1.70
CA GLU A 273 0.66 -28.08 -2.19
C GLU A 273 0.12 -29.33 -1.49
N PHE A 274 0.01 -29.30 -0.16
CA PHE A 274 -0.58 -30.37 0.63
C PHE A 274 -2.01 -30.71 0.17
N MET A 275 -2.88 -29.70 0.00
CA MET A 275 -4.24 -29.91 -0.50
C MET A 275 -4.26 -30.50 -1.91
N LYS A 276 -3.35 -30.06 -2.80
CA LYS A 276 -3.24 -30.58 -4.16
C LYS A 276 -2.80 -32.04 -4.18
N LEU A 277 -1.80 -32.40 -3.37
CA LEU A 277 -1.28 -33.77 -3.28
C LEU A 277 -2.32 -34.76 -2.75
N ASN A 278 -3.20 -34.32 -1.85
CA ASN A 278 -4.22 -35.15 -1.21
C ASN A 278 -5.62 -35.02 -1.86
N ASN A 279 -5.74 -34.35 -3.03
CA ASN A 279 -7.01 -34.12 -3.74
C ASN A 279 -8.11 -33.44 -2.88
N LEU A 280 -7.71 -32.48 -2.06
CA LEU A 280 -8.59 -31.79 -1.09
C LEU A 280 -9.22 -30.50 -1.65
N ASP A 281 -9.50 -30.46 -2.95
CA ASP A 281 -10.09 -29.28 -3.60
C ASP A 281 -11.42 -28.83 -2.98
N ARG A 282 -12.19 -29.78 -2.40
CA ARG A 282 -13.44 -29.48 -1.68
C ARG A 282 -13.25 -28.54 -0.49
N LEU A 283 -12.05 -28.49 0.11
CA LEU A 283 -11.75 -27.60 1.23
C LEU A 283 -11.76 -26.12 0.83
N LYS A 284 -11.74 -25.81 -0.48
CA LYS A 284 -11.90 -24.43 -0.96
C LYS A 284 -13.23 -23.80 -0.55
N SER A 285 -14.26 -24.62 -0.29
CA SER A 285 -15.59 -24.19 0.17
C SER A 285 -15.66 -23.84 1.66
N TYR A 286 -14.62 -24.20 2.44
CA TYR A 286 -14.52 -23.87 3.86
C TYR A 286 -13.79 -22.53 4.03
N ASP A 287 -14.29 -21.75 5.00
CA ASP A 287 -13.76 -20.43 5.33
C ASP A 287 -12.45 -20.53 6.11
N ARG A 288 -12.32 -21.56 6.96
CA ARG A 288 -11.13 -21.86 7.78
C ARG A 288 -10.75 -23.33 7.67
N ILE A 289 -9.45 -23.60 7.80
CA ILE A 289 -8.89 -24.96 7.77
C ILE A 289 -7.94 -25.07 8.96
N VAL A 290 -8.18 -26.03 9.85
CA VAL A 290 -7.33 -26.32 11.00
C VAL A 290 -6.69 -27.69 10.77
N MET A 291 -5.39 -27.71 10.54
CA MET A 291 -4.63 -28.95 10.42
C MET A 291 -4.30 -29.46 11.81
N VAL A 292 -4.76 -30.67 12.13
CA VAL A 292 -4.57 -31.30 13.43
C VAL A 292 -3.56 -32.43 13.25
N ASP A 293 -2.33 -32.20 13.72
CA ASP A 293 -1.23 -33.15 13.62
C ASP A 293 -1.22 -34.08 14.81
N LEU A 294 -1.58 -35.34 14.56
CA LEU A 294 -1.65 -36.38 15.57
C LEU A 294 -0.24 -36.87 15.89
N VAL A 295 0.25 -36.52 17.08
CA VAL A 295 1.63 -36.80 17.53
C VAL A 295 1.66 -37.76 18.71
N ASP A 296 2.63 -38.68 18.75
CA ASP A 296 2.84 -39.59 19.91
C ASP A 296 3.68 -38.94 21.03
N ARG A 297 3.77 -37.60 21.06
CA ARG A 297 4.64 -36.88 22.00
C ARG A 297 3.85 -36.37 23.21
N THR A 298 4.26 -36.82 24.38
CA THR A 298 4.16 -36.07 25.63
C THR A 298 5.32 -35.08 25.67
N THR A 299 5.25 -33.98 24.91
CA THR A 299 6.10 -32.83 25.26
C THR A 299 5.61 -32.28 26.59
N ASP A 300 6.52 -31.71 27.38
CA ASP A 300 6.17 -31.06 28.63
C ASP A 300 5.06 -30.04 28.34
N PRO A 301 3.86 -30.15 28.93
CA PRO A 301 2.77 -29.20 28.68
C PRO A 301 3.07 -27.79 29.18
N ASP A 302 4.16 -27.61 29.95
CA ASP A 302 4.70 -26.30 30.28
C ASP A 302 5.50 -25.68 29.11
N ASP A 303 5.79 -26.46 28.06
CA ASP A 303 6.20 -25.96 26.75
C ASP A 303 4.95 -25.36 26.07
N PHE A 304 4.78 -24.07 26.33
CA PHE A 304 3.63 -23.20 26.12
C PHE A 304 2.69 -23.56 24.94
N MET A 305 1.40 -23.24 25.09
CA MET A 305 0.37 -23.27 24.01
C MET A 305 0.88 -22.79 22.66
N GLU A 306 1.77 -21.79 22.63
CA GLU A 306 2.41 -21.20 21.43
C GLU A 306 3.25 -22.19 20.60
N HIS A 307 3.73 -23.30 21.18
CA HIS A 307 4.45 -24.35 20.45
C HIS A 307 3.52 -25.44 19.92
N LEU A 308 2.34 -25.58 20.52
CA LEU A 308 1.34 -26.57 20.10
C LEU A 308 0.61 -26.16 18.83
N GLY A 309 0.76 -24.92 18.36
CA GLY A 309 0.15 -24.53 17.09
C GLY A 309 0.46 -23.11 16.68
N SER A 310 -0.04 -22.71 15.51
CA SER A 310 -0.20 -21.30 15.21
C SER A 310 -1.28 -21.09 14.14
N ALA A 311 -1.77 -19.86 14.07
CA ALA A 311 -2.94 -19.48 13.30
C ALA A 311 -2.65 -18.28 12.39
N GLY A 312 -2.85 -18.49 11.09
CA GLY A 312 -3.03 -17.43 10.11
C GLY A 312 -4.52 -17.16 9.85
N ARG A 313 -4.81 -16.25 8.91
CA ARG A 313 -6.19 -15.83 8.61
C ARG A 313 -7.12 -16.95 8.14
N ARG A 314 -6.58 -17.92 7.41
CA ARG A 314 -7.36 -19.03 6.81
C ARG A 314 -6.98 -20.39 7.40
N PHE A 315 -5.74 -20.53 7.86
CA PHE A 315 -5.16 -21.81 8.22
C PHE A 315 -4.69 -21.75 9.67
N ALA A 316 -4.92 -22.81 10.43
CA ALA A 316 -4.18 -23.09 11.64
C ALA A 316 -3.53 -24.46 11.54
N TYR A 317 -2.47 -24.66 12.29
CA TYR A 317 -1.85 -25.95 12.53
C TYR A 317 -1.76 -26.14 14.04
N VAL A 318 -2.19 -27.30 14.52
CA VAL A 318 -2.16 -27.64 15.94
C VAL A 318 -1.67 -29.08 16.09
N GLN A 319 -0.71 -29.31 16.97
CA GLN A 319 -0.29 -30.64 17.40
C GLN A 319 -1.24 -31.14 18.47
N PHE A 320 -1.78 -32.34 18.26
CA PHE A 320 -2.73 -32.99 19.15
C PHE A 320 -2.19 -34.36 19.54
N PRO A 321 -1.84 -34.57 20.83
CA PRO A 321 -1.20 -35.81 21.22
C PRO A 321 -2.19 -36.99 21.26
N VAL A 322 -1.79 -38.08 20.62
CA VAL A 322 -2.49 -39.36 20.58
C VAL A 322 -1.70 -40.41 21.37
N GLY A 323 -2.24 -40.94 22.47
CA GLY A 323 -1.53 -41.92 23.30
C GLY A 323 -1.98 -41.94 24.76
N LYS A 324 -1.18 -42.55 25.65
CA LYS A 324 -1.42 -42.51 27.10
C LYS A 324 -1.26 -41.06 27.59
N GLN A 325 -2.37 -40.35 27.64
CA GLN A 325 -2.38 -38.98 28.10
C GLN A 325 -2.17 -38.96 29.62
N GLU A 326 -1.11 -38.29 30.07
CA GLU A 326 -0.93 -37.93 31.48
C GLU A 326 -1.93 -36.83 31.92
N TRP A 327 -2.60 -36.19 30.95
CA TRP A 327 -3.47 -35.03 31.12
C TRP A 327 -4.89 -35.31 30.61
N PRO A 328 -5.92 -34.60 31.10
CA PRO A 328 -7.26 -34.70 30.55
C PRO A 328 -7.23 -34.34 29.05
N SER A 329 -7.85 -35.18 28.21
CA SER A 329 -8.03 -34.95 26.77
C SER A 329 -8.58 -33.55 26.47
N ASP A 330 -9.43 -33.04 27.35
CA ASP A 330 -10.10 -31.75 27.27
C ASP A 330 -9.14 -30.56 27.22
N TYR A 331 -7.97 -30.67 27.86
CA TYR A 331 -6.97 -29.62 27.77
C TYR A 331 -6.54 -29.40 26.32
N TYR A 332 -6.26 -30.48 25.58
CA TYR A 332 -5.88 -30.40 24.18
C TYR A 332 -7.04 -29.95 23.29
N VAL A 333 -8.27 -30.32 23.64
CA VAL A 333 -9.47 -29.82 22.96
C VAL A 333 -9.62 -28.31 23.16
N ALA A 334 -9.40 -27.80 24.38
CA ALA A 334 -9.38 -26.37 24.66
C ALA A 334 -8.25 -25.64 23.94
N THR A 335 -7.08 -26.26 23.79
CA THR A 335 -5.99 -25.74 22.94
C THR A 335 -6.44 -25.59 21.49
N VAL A 336 -7.11 -26.61 20.92
CA VAL A 336 -7.66 -26.50 19.56
C VAL A 336 -8.75 -25.42 19.50
N ALA A 337 -9.63 -25.31 20.50
CA ALA A 337 -10.63 -24.26 20.59
C ALA A 337 -10.01 -22.85 20.60
N HIS A 338 -8.91 -22.66 21.35
CA HIS A 338 -8.13 -21.43 21.35
C HIS A 338 -7.65 -21.06 19.94
N TYR A 339 -7.02 -22.01 19.23
CA TYR A 339 -6.57 -21.77 17.86
C TYR A 339 -7.71 -21.53 16.89
N VAL A 340 -8.85 -22.20 17.05
CA VAL A 340 -10.06 -21.90 16.29
C VAL A 340 -10.49 -20.45 16.51
N ALA A 341 -10.56 -19.98 17.77
CA ALA A 341 -10.91 -18.59 18.08
C ALA A 341 -9.94 -17.59 17.42
N LEU A 342 -8.64 -17.88 17.41
CA LEU A 342 -7.65 -17.06 16.71
C LEU A 342 -7.87 -17.02 15.18
N THR A 343 -8.17 -18.17 14.55
CA THR A 343 -8.48 -18.19 13.10
C THR A 343 -9.76 -17.43 12.76
N LEU A 344 -10.72 -17.40 13.67
CA LEU A 344 -11.96 -16.65 13.50
C LEU A 344 -11.75 -15.14 13.63
N GLY A 345 -10.64 -14.69 14.22
CA GLY A 345 -10.24 -13.29 14.29
C GLY A 345 -9.91 -12.80 15.70
N GLY A 346 -10.07 -13.65 16.71
CA GLY A 346 -9.68 -13.34 18.09
C GLY A 346 -8.19 -13.04 18.21
N THR A 347 -7.84 -12.20 19.17
CA THR A 347 -6.45 -11.92 19.55
C THR A 347 -6.07 -12.66 20.83
N ILE A 348 -4.79 -12.97 21.01
CA ILE A 348 -4.29 -13.53 22.28
C ILE A 348 -4.42 -12.47 23.38
N LYS A 349 -5.00 -12.85 24.52
CA LYS A 349 -5.26 -11.95 25.66
C LYS A 349 -4.38 -12.30 26.85
N LEU A 350 -3.12 -12.58 26.55
CA LEU A 350 -2.05 -12.84 27.51
C LEU A 350 -1.06 -11.68 27.50
N THR A 351 -0.58 -11.33 28.69
CA THR A 351 0.60 -10.47 28.88
C THR A 351 1.86 -11.18 28.38
N ASP A 352 2.96 -10.44 28.22
CA ASP A 352 4.27 -11.00 27.85
C ASP A 352 4.81 -12.02 28.87
N LYS A 353 4.23 -12.06 30.08
CA LYS A 353 4.56 -13.03 31.13
C LYS A 353 3.62 -14.24 31.16
N GLY A 354 2.69 -14.33 30.20
CA GLY A 354 1.73 -15.44 30.11
C GLY A 354 0.54 -15.36 31.06
N PHE A 355 0.30 -14.22 31.72
CA PHE A 355 -0.90 -14.00 32.55
C PHE A 355 -2.05 -13.44 31.71
N PRO A 356 -3.32 -13.81 31.97
CA PRO A 356 -4.47 -13.18 31.36
C PRO A 356 -4.47 -11.66 31.55
N MET A 357 -4.68 -10.91 30.47
CA MET A 357 -4.72 -9.44 30.53
C MET A 357 -5.96 -8.96 31.29
N ASN A 358 -5.83 -7.94 32.13
CA ASN A 358 -6.95 -7.33 32.81
C ASN A 358 -7.39 -6.05 32.07
N PRO A 359 -8.67 -5.89 31.68
CA PRO A 359 -9.80 -6.83 31.85
C PRO A 359 -9.93 -7.86 30.73
N ASP A 360 -9.27 -7.67 29.60
CA ASP A 360 -9.63 -8.30 28.33
C ASP A 360 -9.56 -9.84 28.33
N GLY A 361 -8.56 -10.42 29.00
CA GLY A 361 -8.33 -11.85 29.13
C GLY A 361 -9.03 -12.51 30.33
N LEU A 362 -9.91 -11.79 31.05
CA LEU A 362 -10.71 -12.38 32.13
C LEU A 362 -12.04 -12.91 31.60
N ALA A 363 -12.48 -14.05 32.12
CA ALA A 363 -13.75 -14.68 31.75
C ALA A 363 -14.97 -13.80 32.09
N ASN A 364 -15.00 -13.27 33.31
CA ASN A 364 -16.00 -12.33 33.80
C ASN A 364 -15.33 -11.07 34.39
N PRO A 365 -15.02 -10.08 33.54
CA PRO A 365 -14.32 -8.86 33.96
C PRO A 365 -15.05 -8.00 34.99
N LYS A 366 -16.38 -8.14 35.10
CA LYS A 366 -17.24 -7.39 36.03
C LYS A 366 -17.48 -8.08 37.37
N GLN A 367 -16.99 -9.30 37.55
CA GLN A 367 -17.18 -10.06 38.79
C GLN A 367 -16.69 -9.30 40.02
N THR A 368 -17.41 -9.39 41.14
CA THR A 368 -17.00 -8.86 42.46
C THR A 368 -17.17 -9.94 43.54
N PRO A 369 -16.09 -10.38 44.22
CA PRO A 369 -14.70 -9.98 44.03
C PRO A 369 -14.17 -10.39 42.64
N ARG A 370 -13.20 -9.63 42.10
CA ARG A 370 -12.65 -9.88 40.76
C ARG A 370 -11.94 -11.21 40.65
N PHE A 371 -11.30 -11.66 41.72
CA PHE A 371 -10.58 -12.92 41.78
C PHE A 371 -11.09 -13.76 42.97
N PRO A 372 -11.06 -15.10 42.88
CA PRO A 372 -10.72 -15.89 41.69
C PRO A 372 -11.83 -15.80 40.63
N GLN A 373 -11.46 -15.87 39.36
CA GLN A 373 -12.41 -16.09 38.27
C GLN A 373 -12.95 -17.52 38.35
N ALA A 374 -14.22 -17.74 38.01
CA ALA A 374 -14.79 -19.09 37.97
C ALA A 374 -14.29 -19.89 36.75
N GLU A 375 -14.14 -19.21 35.62
CA GLU A 375 -13.81 -19.76 34.31
C GLU A 375 -12.57 -19.06 33.73
N ALA A 376 -12.02 -19.62 32.65
CA ALA A 376 -10.96 -19.02 31.86
C ALA A 376 -11.50 -18.44 30.55
N GLU A 377 -10.94 -17.31 30.12
CA GLU A 377 -11.21 -16.79 28.77
C GLU A 377 -10.42 -17.62 27.75
N ILE A 378 -11.05 -18.07 26.66
CA ILE A 378 -10.40 -19.03 25.74
C ILE A 378 -9.08 -18.51 25.14
N THR A 379 -8.99 -17.21 24.84
CA THR A 379 -7.77 -16.56 24.33
C THR A 379 -6.85 -16.00 25.42
N GLY A 380 -7.29 -16.01 26.68
CA GLY A 380 -6.50 -15.81 27.89
C GLY A 380 -5.95 -17.11 28.49
N CYS A 381 -6.38 -18.27 27.99
CA CYS A 381 -5.89 -19.64 28.24
C CYS A 381 -5.96 -20.16 29.69
N TYR A 382 -6.01 -19.29 30.69
CA TYR A 382 -5.88 -19.67 32.10
C TYR A 382 -6.94 -19.01 32.98
N ARG A 383 -7.32 -19.71 34.05
CA ARG A 383 -8.19 -19.15 35.10
C ARG A 383 -7.36 -18.25 35.99
N ALA A 384 -7.73 -16.98 36.09
CA ALA A 384 -7.04 -16.03 36.97
C ALA A 384 -7.52 -16.22 38.41
N VAL A 385 -6.67 -16.78 39.27
CA VAL A 385 -6.93 -16.99 40.71
C VAL A 385 -6.59 -15.73 41.51
N GLN A 386 -5.55 -15.00 41.09
CA GLN A 386 -5.15 -13.67 41.54
C GLN A 386 -4.51 -12.92 40.35
N GLU A 387 -4.09 -11.67 40.55
CA GLU A 387 -3.52 -10.84 39.47
C GLU A 387 -2.33 -11.47 38.75
N PHE A 388 -1.46 -12.19 39.48
CA PHE A 388 -0.29 -12.90 38.94
C PHE A 388 -0.29 -14.39 39.31
N THR A 389 -1.46 -14.94 39.61
CA THR A 389 -1.62 -16.35 39.95
C THR A 389 -2.70 -16.94 39.06
N ILE A 390 -2.29 -17.96 38.30
CA ILE A 390 -3.14 -18.62 37.33
C ILE A 390 -3.29 -20.09 37.68
N GLU A 391 -4.39 -20.66 37.23
CA GLU A 391 -4.66 -22.08 37.28
C GLU A 391 -5.04 -22.55 35.89
N ARG A 392 -4.57 -23.74 35.52
CA ARG A 392 -4.89 -24.37 34.25
C ARG A 392 -6.26 -25.04 34.37
N PRO A 393 -7.26 -24.68 33.55
CA PRO A 393 -8.52 -25.39 33.52
C PRO A 393 -8.34 -26.83 33.04
N VAL A 394 -9.11 -27.77 33.60
CA VAL A 394 -8.98 -29.20 33.28
C VAL A 394 -9.99 -29.67 32.24
N SER A 395 -10.97 -28.83 31.90
CA SER A 395 -12.10 -29.14 31.01
C SER A 395 -12.37 -27.99 30.04
N LEU A 396 -12.89 -28.31 28.84
CA LEU A 396 -13.42 -27.29 27.90
C LEU A 396 -14.58 -26.49 28.53
N SER A 397 -15.36 -27.10 29.42
CA SER A 397 -16.50 -26.46 30.08
C SER A 397 -16.10 -25.36 31.08
N GLU A 398 -14.81 -25.28 31.44
CA GLU A 398 -14.27 -24.21 32.29
C GLU A 398 -13.78 -23.02 31.47
N TYR A 399 -13.91 -23.06 30.15
CA TYR A 399 -13.60 -21.95 29.25
C TYR A 399 -14.85 -21.25 28.75
N VAL A 400 -14.72 -19.96 28.52
CA VAL A 400 -15.73 -19.10 27.90
C VAL A 400 -15.14 -18.21 26.82
N ILE A 401 -15.98 -17.71 25.94
CA ILE A 401 -15.64 -16.59 25.05
C ILE A 401 -15.84 -15.28 25.81
N GLY A 402 -14.75 -14.56 26.09
CA GLY A 402 -14.82 -13.27 26.78
C GLY A 402 -15.44 -12.16 25.92
N PRO A 403 -15.88 -11.04 26.51
CA PRO A 403 -16.54 -9.96 25.77
C PRO A 403 -15.70 -9.38 24.63
N VAL A 404 -14.39 -9.21 24.86
CA VAL A 404 -13.47 -8.67 23.85
C VAL A 404 -13.33 -9.65 22.69
N THR A 405 -13.15 -10.95 22.98
CA THR A 405 -13.09 -12.00 21.96
C THR A 405 -14.38 -12.04 21.16
N ALA A 406 -15.54 -12.04 21.81
CA ALA A 406 -16.84 -12.02 21.13
C ALA A 406 -16.99 -10.85 20.16
N TYR A 407 -16.53 -9.66 20.53
CA TYR A 407 -16.51 -8.51 19.64
C TYR A 407 -15.55 -8.70 18.44
N GLU A 408 -14.35 -9.23 18.67
CA GLU A 408 -13.37 -9.52 17.61
C GLU A 408 -13.87 -10.57 16.61
N LEU A 409 -14.60 -11.56 17.10
CA LEU A 409 -15.29 -12.58 16.31
C LEU A 409 -16.49 -12.02 15.54
N GLY A 410 -16.90 -10.77 15.84
CA GLY A 410 -18.08 -10.12 15.27
C GLY A 410 -19.41 -10.66 15.78
N TRP A 411 -19.41 -11.30 16.95
CA TRP A 411 -20.61 -11.88 17.56
C TRP A 411 -21.48 -10.84 18.26
N ILE A 412 -20.84 -9.84 18.88
CA ILE A 412 -21.52 -8.74 19.58
C ILE A 412 -21.00 -7.39 19.09
N PRO A 413 -21.83 -6.33 19.11
CA PRO A 413 -21.37 -4.98 18.78
C PRO A 413 -20.48 -4.39 19.89
N GLN A 414 -19.72 -3.34 19.54
CA GLN A 414 -18.83 -2.65 20.48
C GLN A 414 -19.56 -2.09 21.71
N SER A 415 -20.81 -1.63 21.55
CA SER A 415 -21.63 -1.15 22.66
C SER A 415 -21.85 -2.25 23.70
N ARG A 416 -22.28 -3.44 23.26
CA ARG A 416 -22.50 -4.60 24.13
C ARG A 416 -21.22 -5.07 24.81
N MET A 417 -20.10 -5.09 24.08
CA MET A 417 -18.79 -5.39 24.68
C MET A 417 -18.47 -4.40 25.80
N SER A 418 -18.67 -3.10 25.57
CA SER A 418 -18.40 -2.05 26.56
C SER A 418 -19.30 -2.22 27.81
N ASP A 419 -20.56 -2.63 27.62
CA ASP A 419 -21.49 -2.93 28.71
C ASP A 419 -21.10 -4.17 29.53
N LEU A 420 -20.25 -5.06 29.01
CA LEU A 420 -19.79 -6.26 29.70
C LEU A 420 -18.42 -6.08 30.35
N LEU A 421 -17.71 -4.99 30.05
CA LEU A 421 -16.43 -4.62 30.66
C LEU A 421 -16.62 -3.64 31.82
N PRO A 422 -15.79 -3.68 32.88
CA PRO A 422 -15.84 -2.70 33.95
C PRO A 422 -15.65 -1.27 33.40
N GLU A 423 -16.29 -0.29 34.03
CA GLU A 423 -16.07 1.12 33.70
C GLU A 423 -14.58 1.45 33.92
N LYS A 424 -13.99 2.18 32.96
CA LYS A 424 -12.58 2.56 32.97
C LYS A 424 -12.28 3.68 33.96
#